data_AF-A0A940JDR8-F1
#
_entry.id   AF-A0A940JDR8-F1
#
_cell.length_a   1.000
_cell.length_b   1.000
_cell.length_c   1.000
_cell.angle_alpha   90.00
_cell.angle_beta   90.00
_cell.angle_gamma   90.00
#
_symmetry.space_group_name_H-M   'P 1'
#
loop_
_entity.id
_entity.type
_entity.pdbx_description
1 polymer ?
#
loop_
_entity_poly.entity_id
_entity_poly.type
_entity_poly.pdbx_seq_one_letter_code
_entity_poly.pdbx_strand_id
1 'polypeptide(L)'
;MSATLFDEHREIQASADAFLAALRETPRVPAKIHQLRAQLAKQMNRHRLSEEALIVGPFKAAGGFEHHPEILDLMQTIRKGWMSYSEHVRHWTPQAIEADWDGYAAAVEHRVEALRSFTAMEEREIYAPMLRFLERGAAAKPAGMHATLR
;
A
#
# COMPACT_ATOMS: atom_id res chain seq x y z
N MET A 1 -0.98 9.59 -14.59
CA MET A 1 -1.76 8.95 -13.51
C MET A 1 -0.92 8.01 -12.65
N SER A 2 0.13 7.36 -13.17
CA SER A 2 1.02 6.52 -12.36
C SER A 2 1.81 7.32 -11.32
N ALA A 3 2.34 8.50 -11.66
CA ALA A 3 3.19 9.31 -10.78
C ALA A 3 2.60 9.50 -9.36
N THR A 4 1.28 9.63 -9.21
CA THR A 4 0.65 9.84 -7.90
C THR A 4 0.79 8.64 -6.95
N LEU A 5 0.80 7.39 -7.44
CA LEU A 5 0.95 6.21 -6.57
C LEU A 5 2.40 6.00 -6.12
N PHE A 6 3.37 6.24 -7.01
CA PHE A 6 4.79 6.22 -6.64
C PHE A 6 5.13 7.35 -5.65
N ASP A 7 4.49 8.51 -5.80
CA ASP A 7 4.64 9.62 -4.85
C ASP A 7 4.03 9.24 -3.48
N GLU A 8 2.86 8.59 -3.47
CA GLU A 8 2.24 8.07 -2.24
C GLU A 8 3.14 7.03 -1.53
N HIS A 9 3.81 6.12 -2.26
CA HIS A 9 4.78 5.20 -1.67
C HIS A 9 5.93 5.95 -0.96
N ARG A 10 6.48 6.99 -1.60
CA ARG A 10 7.55 7.79 -0.99
C ARG A 10 7.07 8.53 0.25
N GLU A 11 5.85 9.08 0.23
CA GLU A 11 5.23 9.72 1.40
C GLU A 11 5.02 8.73 2.56
N ILE A 12 4.55 7.52 2.25
CA ILE A 12 4.37 6.43 3.21
C ILE A 12 5.71 6.05 3.84
N GLN A 13 6.74 5.82 3.02
CA GLN A 13 8.09 5.47 3.50
C GLN A 13 8.67 6.56 4.40
N ALA A 14 8.58 7.83 3.99
CA ALA A 14 9.04 8.95 4.80
C ALA A 14 8.29 9.05 6.15
N SER A 15 6.99 8.75 6.15
CA SER A 15 6.17 8.74 7.37
C SER A 15 6.52 7.56 8.28
N ALA A 16 6.85 6.40 7.71
CA ALA A 16 7.34 5.23 8.43
C ALA A 16 8.72 5.50 9.07
N ASP A 17 9.61 6.18 8.35
CA ASP A 17 10.92 6.58 8.87
C ASP A 17 10.81 7.59 10.01
N ALA A 18 9.95 8.60 9.86
CA ALA A 18 9.65 9.55 10.94
C ALA A 18 9.07 8.84 12.18
N PHE A 19 8.25 7.81 11.96
CA PHE A 19 7.70 7.01 13.04
C PHE A 19 8.76 6.20 13.79
N LEU A 20 9.67 5.53 13.07
CA LEU A 20 10.81 4.84 13.67
C LEU A 20 11.75 5.78 14.41
N ALA A 21 12.04 6.95 13.85
CA ALA A 21 12.86 7.95 14.49
C ALA A 21 12.24 8.38 15.83
N ALA A 22 10.93 8.65 15.86
CA ALA A 22 10.23 9.03 17.08
C ALA A 22 10.24 7.92 18.16
N LEU A 23 10.19 6.64 17.77
CA LEU A 23 10.27 5.52 18.71
C LEU A 23 11.62 5.43 19.44
N ARG A 24 12.68 5.99 18.82
CA ARG A 24 14.07 6.00 19.34
C ARG A 24 14.38 7.26 20.15
N GLU A 25 13.48 8.24 20.20
CA GLU A 25 13.69 9.49 20.94
C GLU A 25 13.72 9.27 22.46
N THR A 26 14.56 10.05 23.14
CA THR A 26 14.66 10.10 24.61
C THR A 26 14.58 11.57 25.06
N PRO A 27 13.62 11.95 25.92
CA PRO A 27 12.60 11.11 26.56
C PRO A 27 11.54 10.60 25.58
N ARG A 28 10.92 9.45 25.90
CA ARG A 28 9.81 8.89 25.13
C ARG A 28 8.58 9.80 25.20
N VAL A 29 7.88 9.96 24.07
CA VAL A 29 6.66 10.79 24.00
C VAL A 29 5.49 9.96 23.43
N PRO A 30 4.73 9.24 24.26
CA PRO A 30 3.65 8.33 23.81
C PRO A 30 2.61 8.99 22.90
N ALA A 31 2.22 10.24 23.20
CA ALA A 31 1.26 10.99 22.38
C ALA A 31 1.74 11.17 20.92
N LYS A 32 3.04 11.45 20.72
CA LYS A 32 3.66 11.58 19.39
C LYS A 32 3.64 10.25 18.64
N ILE A 33 3.90 9.14 19.32
CA ILE A 33 3.83 7.78 18.76
C ILE A 33 2.42 7.44 18.30
N HIS A 34 1.40 7.73 19.12
CA HIS A 34 0.01 7.50 18.73
C HIS A 34 -0.41 8.33 17.51
N GLN A 35 0.00 9.60 17.46
CA GLN A 35 -0.27 10.47 16.32
C GLN A 35 0.38 9.95 15.03
N LEU A 36 1.67 9.61 15.07
CA LEU A 36 2.40 9.11 13.90
C LEU A 36 1.84 7.76 13.43
N ARG A 37 1.51 6.85 14.36
CA ARG A 37 0.84 5.58 14.03
C ARG A 37 -0.50 5.80 13.32
N ALA A 38 -1.34 6.71 13.83
CA ALA A 38 -2.63 7.02 13.23
C ALA A 38 -2.48 7.68 11.85
N GLN A 39 -1.50 8.57 11.70
CA GLN A 39 -1.18 9.20 10.42
C GLN A 39 -0.74 8.18 9.37
N LEU A 40 0.19 7.30 9.71
CA LEU A 40 0.65 6.24 8.81
C LEU A 40 -0.50 5.31 8.42
N ALA A 41 -1.34 4.89 9.37
CA ALA A 41 -2.52 4.08 9.10
C ALA A 41 -3.49 4.75 8.11
N LYS A 42 -3.70 6.07 8.25
CA LYS A 42 -4.54 6.86 7.35
C LYS A 42 -3.95 6.93 5.94
N GLN A 43 -2.64 7.16 5.82
CA GLN A 43 -1.94 7.19 4.52
C GLN A 43 -2.02 5.84 3.81
N MET A 44 -1.76 4.74 4.52
CA MET A 44 -1.88 3.38 3.99
C MET A 44 -3.30 3.07 3.49
N ASN A 45 -4.35 3.44 4.24
CA ASN A 45 -5.71 3.22 3.79
C ASN A 45 -6.09 4.12 2.60
N ARG A 46 -5.63 5.37 2.57
CA ARG A 46 -5.82 6.25 1.41
C ARG A 46 -5.18 5.63 0.16
N HIS A 47 -3.92 5.20 0.29
CA HIS A 47 -3.16 4.59 -0.81
C HIS A 47 -3.89 3.37 -1.38
N ARG A 48 -4.33 2.44 -0.53
CA ARG A 48 -5.13 1.28 -0.96
C ARG A 48 -6.38 1.65 -1.76
N LEU A 49 -7.05 2.75 -1.38
CA LEU A 49 -8.22 3.23 -2.13
C LEU A 49 -7.81 3.85 -3.48
N SER A 50 -6.70 4.58 -3.52
CA SER A 50 -6.10 5.11 -4.75
C SER A 50 -5.72 3.96 -5.70
N GLU A 51 -5.04 2.92 -5.21
CA GLU A 51 -4.65 1.74 -5.99
C GLU A 51 -5.86 1.03 -6.61
N GLU A 52 -6.91 0.80 -5.80
CA GLU A 52 -8.14 0.16 -6.26
C GLU A 52 -8.80 0.98 -7.37
N ALA A 53 -8.88 2.30 -7.20
CA ALA A 53 -9.54 3.18 -8.16
C ALA A 53 -8.75 3.36 -9.46
N LEU A 54 -7.41 3.43 -9.38
CA LEU A 54 -6.57 3.84 -10.51
C LEU A 54 -5.99 2.67 -11.30
N ILE A 55 -5.70 1.54 -10.64
CA ILE A 55 -5.01 0.41 -11.27
C ILE A 55 -5.83 -0.88 -11.14
N VAL A 56 -6.08 -1.35 -9.92
CA VAL A 56 -6.63 -2.71 -9.72
C VAL A 56 -8.05 -2.84 -10.27
N GLY A 57 -8.92 -1.86 -10.00
CA GLY A 57 -10.29 -1.84 -10.50
C GLY A 57 -10.37 -1.81 -12.03
N PRO A 58 -9.70 -0.85 -12.72
CA PRO A 58 -9.62 -0.84 -14.17
C PRO A 58 -9.02 -2.13 -14.76
N PHE A 59 -7.95 -2.65 -14.16
CA PHE A 59 -7.31 -3.89 -14.60
C PHE A 59 -8.27 -5.07 -14.53
N LYS A 60 -8.98 -5.22 -13.42
CA LYS A 60 -10.03 -6.23 -13.24
C LYS A 60 -11.16 -6.07 -14.26
N ALA A 61 -11.66 -4.85 -14.45
CA ALA A 61 -12.77 -4.57 -15.37
C ALA A 61 -12.42 -4.88 -16.83
N ALA A 62 -11.15 -4.80 -17.19
CA ALA A 62 -10.62 -5.15 -18.50
C ALA A 62 -10.28 -6.65 -18.66
N GLY A 63 -10.62 -7.50 -17.68
CA GLY A 63 -10.29 -8.93 -17.71
C GLY A 63 -8.80 -9.21 -17.49
N GLY A 64 -8.09 -8.31 -16.83
CA GLY A 64 -6.64 -8.40 -16.67
C GLY A 64 -6.18 -9.64 -15.90
N PHE A 65 -6.95 -10.10 -14.91
CA PHE A 65 -6.58 -11.29 -14.11
C PHE A 65 -6.68 -12.59 -14.89
N GLU A 66 -7.57 -12.67 -15.88
CA GLU A 66 -7.68 -13.79 -16.79
C GLU A 66 -6.47 -13.86 -17.73
N HIS A 67 -5.91 -12.70 -18.10
CA HIS A 67 -4.72 -12.59 -18.95
C HIS A 67 -3.40 -12.67 -18.19
N HIS A 68 -3.42 -12.37 -16.89
CA HIS A 68 -2.26 -12.34 -16.01
C HIS A 68 -2.55 -13.05 -14.67
N PRO A 69 -2.77 -14.37 -14.68
CA PRO A 69 -3.09 -15.11 -13.47
C PRO A 69 -1.97 -15.07 -12.42
N GLU A 70 -0.71 -14.88 -12.83
CA GLU A 70 0.45 -14.74 -11.93
C GLU A 70 0.31 -13.58 -10.94
N ILE A 71 -0.46 -12.54 -11.30
CA ILE A 71 -0.70 -11.38 -10.45
C ILE A 71 -1.61 -11.74 -9.28
N LEU A 72 -2.45 -12.78 -9.39
CA LEU A 72 -3.34 -13.19 -8.30
C LEU A 72 -2.58 -13.65 -7.06
N ASP A 73 -1.46 -14.35 -7.23
CA ASP A 73 -0.61 -14.81 -6.12
C ASP A 73 0.07 -13.64 -5.41
N LEU A 74 0.48 -12.63 -6.19
CA LEU A 74 1.02 -11.39 -5.64
C LEU A 74 -0.06 -10.61 -4.87
N MET A 75 -1.29 -10.55 -5.39
CA MET A 75 -2.38 -9.89 -4.67
C MET A 75 -2.76 -10.61 -3.37
N GLN A 76 -2.69 -11.94 -3.33
CA GLN A 76 -2.85 -12.70 -2.09
C GLN A 76 -1.77 -12.37 -1.08
N THR A 77 -0.53 -12.16 -1.54
CA THR A 77 0.61 -11.75 -0.69
C THR A 77 0.35 -10.38 -0.06
N ILE A 78 -0.14 -9.41 -0.83
CA ILE A 78 -0.55 -8.09 -0.32
C ILE A 78 -1.67 -8.23 0.72
N ARG A 79 -2.69 -9.03 0.42
CA ARG A 79 -3.79 -9.28 1.37
C ARG A 79 -3.30 -9.87 2.69
N LYS A 80 -2.32 -10.78 2.66
CA LYS A 80 -1.68 -11.33 3.87
C LYS A 80 -0.94 -10.23 4.66
N GLY A 81 -0.26 -9.32 3.98
CA GLY A 81 0.36 -8.14 4.60
C GLY A 81 -0.65 -7.29 5.38
N TRP A 82 -1.82 -7.01 4.80
CA TRP A 82 -2.90 -6.27 5.45
C TRP A 82 -3.50 -6.99 6.66
N MET A 83 -3.69 -8.31 6.58
CA MET A 83 -4.17 -9.11 7.71
C MET A 83 -3.15 -9.09 8.86
N SER A 84 -1.87 -9.29 8.54
CA SER A 84 -0.79 -9.17 9.51
C SER A 84 -0.78 -7.80 10.18
N TYR A 85 -0.97 -6.71 9.44
CA TYR A 85 -1.08 -5.36 10.03
C TYR A 85 -2.25 -5.26 11.03
N SER A 86 -3.39 -5.83 10.68
CA SER A 86 -4.58 -5.82 11.54
C SER A 86 -4.34 -6.58 12.86
N GLU A 87 -3.60 -7.68 12.80
CA GLU A 87 -3.16 -8.43 13.98
C GLU A 87 -2.20 -7.64 14.86
N HIS A 88 -1.22 -6.95 14.27
CA HIS A 88 -0.33 -6.08 15.03
C HIS A 88 -1.07 -4.95 15.71
N VAL A 89 -2.07 -4.34 15.05
CA VAL A 89 -2.87 -3.30 15.68
C VAL A 89 -3.63 -3.83 16.88
N ARG A 90 -4.18 -5.05 16.78
CA ARG A 90 -4.90 -5.71 17.86
C ARG A 90 -3.99 -6.10 19.03
N HIS A 91 -2.77 -6.54 18.74
CA HIS A 91 -1.80 -6.94 19.75
C HIS A 91 -1.23 -5.74 20.51
N TRP A 92 -0.82 -4.69 19.81
CA TRP A 92 -0.21 -3.50 20.40
C TRP A 92 -1.24 -2.43 20.75
N THR A 93 -1.94 -2.65 21.86
CA THR A 93 -2.76 -1.62 22.52
C THR A 93 -1.88 -0.54 23.18
N PRO A 94 -2.41 0.64 23.53
CA PRO A 94 -1.63 1.63 24.28
C PRO A 94 -0.99 1.06 25.55
N GLN A 95 -1.74 0.26 26.31
CA GLN A 95 -1.24 -0.39 27.53
C GLN A 95 -0.12 -1.40 27.24
N ALA A 96 -0.24 -2.18 26.16
CA ALA A 96 0.81 -3.13 25.77
C ALA A 96 2.09 -2.42 25.34
N ILE A 97 1.97 -1.28 24.64
CA ILE A 97 3.10 -0.46 24.21
C ILE A 97 3.80 0.17 25.42
N GLU A 98 3.05 0.66 26.40
CA GLU A 98 3.61 1.21 27.64
C GLU A 98 4.33 0.14 28.47
N ALA A 99 3.77 -1.08 28.51
CA ALA A 99 4.34 -2.20 29.24
C ALA A 99 5.59 -2.80 28.56
N ASP A 100 5.66 -2.76 27.24
CA ASP A 100 6.78 -3.30 26.45
C ASP A 100 7.12 -2.40 25.26
N TRP A 101 7.80 -1.28 25.56
CA TRP A 101 8.19 -0.32 24.54
C TRP A 101 9.23 -0.88 23.56
N ASP A 102 10.21 -1.61 24.08
CA ASP A 102 11.33 -2.08 23.27
C ASP A 102 10.88 -3.21 22.34
N GLY A 103 10.00 -4.10 22.81
CA GLY A 103 9.31 -5.07 21.98
C GLY A 103 8.43 -4.41 20.93
N TYR A 104 7.72 -3.33 21.28
CA TYR A 104 6.95 -2.57 20.30
C TYR A 104 7.84 -1.95 19.23
N ALA A 105 8.95 -1.32 19.62
CA ALA A 105 9.89 -0.68 18.71
C ALA A 105 10.50 -1.70 17.72
N ALA A 106 10.92 -2.86 18.21
CA ALA A 106 11.42 -3.95 17.37
C ALA A 106 10.34 -4.49 16.40
N ALA A 107 9.11 -4.63 16.88
CA ALA A 107 7.99 -5.07 16.04
C ALA A 107 7.64 -4.05 14.94
N VAL A 108 7.74 -2.74 15.23
CA VAL A 108 7.54 -1.69 14.23
C VAL A 108 8.68 -1.68 13.22
N GLU A 109 9.94 -1.82 13.65
CA GLU A 109 11.10 -1.88 12.75
C GLU A 109 10.97 -3.01 11.72
N HIS A 110 10.63 -4.22 12.16
CA HIS A 110 10.39 -5.35 11.26
C HIS A 110 9.28 -5.05 10.23
N ARG A 111 8.23 -4.33 10.64
CA ARG A 111 7.12 -3.97 9.76
C ARG A 111 7.47 -2.89 8.75
N VAL A 112 8.25 -1.89 9.14
CA VAL A 112 8.69 -0.85 8.21
C VAL A 112 9.60 -1.46 7.15
N GLU A 113 10.45 -2.40 7.52
CA GLU A 113 11.28 -3.12 6.53
C GLU A 113 10.43 -3.96 5.57
N ALA A 114 9.42 -4.67 6.10
CA ALA A 114 8.47 -5.38 5.25
C ALA A 114 7.71 -4.42 4.31
N LEU A 115 7.28 -3.25 4.79
CA LEU A 115 6.59 -2.23 3.99
C LEU A 115 7.45 -1.70 2.83
N ARG A 116 8.74 -1.46 3.06
CA ARG A 116 9.70 -1.06 2.01
C ARG A 116 9.83 -2.15 0.95
N SER A 117 9.97 -3.40 1.39
CA SER A 117 10.03 -4.55 0.49
C SER A 117 8.73 -4.72 -0.32
N PHE A 118 7.57 -4.51 0.32
CA PHE A 118 6.27 -4.60 -0.33
C PHE A 118 6.09 -3.52 -1.41
N THR A 119 6.32 -2.25 -1.08
CA THR A 119 6.15 -1.13 -2.03
C THR A 119 7.06 -1.28 -3.26
N ALA A 120 8.33 -1.68 -3.06
CA ALA A 120 9.25 -1.94 -4.18
C ALA A 120 8.82 -3.12 -5.06
N MET A 121 8.24 -4.16 -4.47
CA MET A 121 7.71 -5.32 -5.18
C MET A 121 6.42 -4.99 -5.93
N GLU A 122 5.51 -4.22 -5.35
CA GLU A 122 4.30 -3.70 -6.02
C GLU A 122 4.64 -2.91 -7.28
N GLU A 123 5.57 -1.95 -7.16
CA GLU A 123 5.98 -1.12 -8.29
C GLU A 123 6.53 -1.94 -9.46
N ARG A 124 7.40 -2.91 -9.16
CA ARG A 124 8.12 -3.69 -10.16
C ARG A 124 7.28 -4.82 -10.76
N GLU A 125 6.62 -5.58 -9.91
CA GLU A 125 5.99 -6.86 -10.26
C GLU A 125 4.48 -6.74 -10.52
N ILE A 126 3.82 -5.66 -10.03
CA ILE A 126 2.36 -5.51 -10.14
C ILE A 126 2.00 -4.30 -11.00
N TYR A 127 2.42 -3.10 -10.62
CA TYR A 127 2.02 -1.88 -11.33
C TYR A 127 2.53 -1.89 -12.77
N ALA A 128 3.80 -2.23 -12.99
CA ALA A 128 4.37 -2.24 -14.34
C ALA A 128 3.61 -3.16 -15.32
N PRO A 129 3.32 -4.44 -15.03
CA PRO A 129 2.52 -5.28 -15.94
C PRO A 129 1.07 -4.81 -16.07
N MET A 130 0.41 -4.41 -14.97
CA MET A 130 -0.99 -3.95 -15.03
C MET A 130 -1.15 -2.69 -15.89
N LEU A 131 -0.26 -1.70 -15.74
CA LEU A 131 -0.29 -0.48 -16.54
C LEU A 131 -0.05 -0.76 -18.02
N ARG A 132 0.94 -1.61 -18.35
CA ARG A 132 1.18 -2.02 -19.75
C ARG A 132 -0.02 -2.72 -20.37
N PHE A 133 -0.73 -3.55 -19.61
CA PHE A 133 -1.95 -4.19 -20.08
C PHE A 133 -3.05 -3.16 -20.38
N LEU A 134 -3.28 -2.23 -19.46
CA LEU A 134 -4.28 -1.17 -19.60
C LEU A 134 -3.98 -0.23 -20.78
N GLU A 135 -2.72 0.14 -20.98
CA GLU A 135 -2.28 0.97 -22.11
C GLU A 135 -2.55 0.29 -23.46
N ARG A 136 -2.28 -1.02 -23.57
CA ARG A 136 -2.58 -1.80 -24.78
C ARG A 136 -4.08 -1.91 -25.03
N GLY A 137 -4.88 -2.14 -23.98
CA GLY A 137 -6.33 -2.18 -24.08
C GLY A 137 -6.95 -0.84 -24.50
N ALA A 138 -6.37 0.28 -24.05
CA ALA A 138 -6.79 1.62 -24.45
C ALA A 138 -6.47 1.92 -25.92
N ALA A 139 -5.28 1.53 -26.40
CA ALA A 139 -4.89 1.70 -27.80
C ALA A 139 -5.71 0.83 -28.77
N ALA A 140 -6.26 -0.29 -28.31
CA ALA A 140 -7.04 -1.22 -29.11
C ALA A 140 -8.53 -0.85 -29.28
N LYS A 141 -9.05 0.16 -28.57
CA LYS A 141 -10.37 0.74 -28.86
C LYS A 141 -10.21 1.78 -29.98
N PRO A 142 -10.52 1.48 -31.26
CA PRO A 142 -10.50 2.50 -32.30
C PRO A 142 -11.56 3.58 -31.99
N ALA A 143 -11.25 4.83 -32.33
CA ALA A 143 -12.10 6.02 -32.18
C ALA A 143 -13.41 5.98 -33.01
N GLY A 144 -13.82 4.81 -33.51
CA GLY A 144 -14.95 4.60 -34.40
C GLY A 144 -16.11 3.91 -33.69
N MET A 145 -16.81 4.62 -32.80
CA MET A 145 -18.21 4.31 -32.52
C MET A 145 -19.00 5.61 -32.37
N HIS A 146 -18.90 6.47 -33.39
CA HIS A 146 -20.02 7.33 -33.74
C HIS A 146 -21.15 6.40 -34.24
N ALA A 147 -22.01 6.01 -33.31
CA ALA A 147 -23.32 5.46 -33.66
C ALA A 147 -24.14 6.58 -34.30
N THR A 148 -23.96 6.76 -35.61
CA THR A 148 -24.88 7.54 -36.42
C THR A 148 -26.13 6.69 -36.66
N LEU A 149 -27.19 7.04 -35.94
CA LEU A 149 -28.62 6.98 -36.31
C LEU A 149 -29.16 5.71 -36.99
N ARG A 150 -30.18 5.12 -36.36
CA ARG A 150 -31.58 5.21 -36.85
C ARG A 150 -32.57 4.99 -35.72
#